data_AF-A0A6J6RRJ2-F1
#
_entry.id   AF-A0A6J6RRJ2-F1
#
_cell.length_a   1.000
_cell.length_b   1.000
_cell.length_c   1.000
_cell.angle_alpha   90.00
_cell.angle_beta   90.00
_cell.angle_gamma   90.00
#
_symmetry.space_group_name_H-M   'P 1'
#
loop_
_entity.id
_entity.type
_entity.pdbx_description
1 polymer ?
#
loop_
_entity_poly.entity_id
_entity_poly.type
_entity_poly.pdbx_seq_one_letter_code
_entity_poly.pdbx_strand_id
1 'polypeptide(L)' 'MQVLDYYEHALASGGDASAAAYLECTIDGETFWGVGIDPNTTTASLKAIVSAINRAIR' A
#
# COMPACT_ATOMS: atom_id res chain seq x y z
N MET A 1 -7.01 -4.85 -12.26
CA MET A 1 -6.79 -4.49 -10.84
C MET A 1 -7.71 -3.35 -10.47
N GLN A 2 -8.38 -3.43 -9.32
CA GLN A 2 -9.19 -2.36 -8.73
C GLN A 2 -8.80 -2.20 -7.25
N VAL A 3 -8.72 -0.96 -6.76
CA VAL A 3 -8.57 -0.67 -5.32
C VAL A 3 -9.96 -0.69 -4.67
N LEU A 4 -10.12 -1.46 -3.60
CA LEU A 4 -11.35 -1.58 -2.83
C LEU A 4 -11.31 -0.72 -1.57
N ASP A 5 -10.19 -0.76 -0.85
CA ASP A 5 -10.01 -0.01 0.39
C ASP A 5 -8.57 0.54 0.50
N TYR A 6 -8.45 1.64 1.23
CA TYR A 6 -7.20 2.35 1.45
C TYR A 6 -7.15 2.86 2.89
N TYR A 7 -6.09 2.50 3.59
CA TYR A 7 -5.75 3.05 4.89
C TYR A 7 -4.30 3.51 4.91
N GLU A 8 -4.05 4.66 5.52
CA GLU A 8 -2.70 5.19 5.70
C GLU A 8 -2.56 5.84 7.07
N HIS A 9 -1.37 5.71 7.66
CA HIS A 9 -1.00 6.49 8.84
C HIS A 9 0.50 6.78 8.87
N ALA A 10 0.85 7.86 9.57
CA ALA A 10 2.23 8.18 9.88
C ALA A 10 2.78 7.22 10.94
N LEU A 11 3.98 6.71 10.73
CA LEU A 11 4.72 5.84 11.65
C LEU A 11 5.52 6.61 12.70
N ALA A 12 5.78 7.89 12.45
CA ALA A 12 6.50 8.78 13.35
C ALA A 12 5.97 10.22 13.21
N SER A 13 6.40 11.11 14.11
CA SER A 13 6.15 12.54 14.03
C SER A 13 7.42 13.31 13.71
N GLY A 14 7.30 14.46 13.04
CA GLY A 14 8.43 15.30 12.62
C GLY A 14 8.70 15.26 11.12
N GLY A 15 9.69 16.05 10.66
CA GLY A 15 9.97 16.26 9.23
C GLY A 15 10.42 15.00 8.46
N ASP A 16 10.95 14.00 9.17
CA ASP A 16 11.42 12.73 8.61
C ASP A 16 10.46 11.56 8.88
N ALA A 17 9.20 11.87 9.21
CA ALA A 17 8.20 10.85 9.48
C ALA A 17 7.93 9.99 8.23
N SER A 18 8.03 8.67 8.38
CA SER A 18 7.57 7.72 7.36
C SER A 18 6.07 7.46 7.48
N ALA A 19 5.42 7.16 6.36
CA ALA A 19 4.03 6.72 6.32
C ALA A 19 3.96 5.24 5.96
N ALA A 20 2.95 4.56 6.49
CA ALA A 20 2.55 3.21 6.09
C ALA A 20 1.20 3.27 5.39
N ALA A 21 1.15 2.76 4.17
CA ALA A 21 -0.06 2.62 3.37
C ALA A 21 -0.44 1.13 3.25
N TYR A 22 -1.73 0.87 3.36
CA TYR A 22 -2.37 -0.45 3.26
C TYR A 22 -3.45 -0.35 2.19
N LEU A 23 -3.36 -1.18 1.16
CA LEU A 23 -4.37 -1.21 0.10
C LEU A 23 -4.96 -2.62 -0.03
N GLU A 24 -6.29 -2.67 -0.08
CA GLU A 24 -7.03 -3.84 -0.52
C GLU A 24 -7.28 -3.71 -2.03
N CYS A 25 -6.80 -4.68 -2.80
CA CYS A 25 -6.89 -4.66 -4.26
C CYS A 25 -7.51 -5.95 -4.77
N THR A 26 -8.48 -5.85 -5.68
CA THR A 26 -8.91 -6.98 -6.50
C THR A 26 -8.01 -7.08 -7.73
N ILE A 27 -7.38 -8.23 -7.93
CA ILE A 27 -6.51 -8.55 -9.06
C ILE A 27 -7.02 -9.88 -9.63
N ASP A 28 -7.40 -9.85 -10.92
CA ASP A 28 -7.91 -11.03 -11.64
C ASP A 28 -9.07 -11.79 -10.94
N GLY A 29 -9.89 -11.04 -10.18
CA GLY A 29 -11.07 -11.57 -9.48
C GLY A 29 -10.81 -12.01 -8.05
N GLU A 30 -9.56 -12.00 -7.59
CA GLU A 30 -9.17 -12.33 -6.22
C GLU A 30 -8.74 -11.08 -5.46
N THR A 31 -8.96 -11.07 -4.14
CA THR A 31 -8.66 -9.91 -3.28
C THR A 31 -7.36 -10.11 -2.53
N PHE A 32 -6.45 -9.14 -2.64
CA PHE A 32 -5.15 -9.14 -2.01
C PHE A 32 -4.91 -7.85 -1.23
N TRP A 33 -4.23 -7.99 -0.09
CA TRP A 33 -3.74 -6.85 0.68
C TRP A 33 -2.28 -6.57 0.34
N GLY A 34 -1.96 -5.30 0.10
CA GLY A 34 -0.61 -4.80 -0.12
C GLY A 34 -0.23 -3.77 0.94
N VAL A 35 1.06 -3.74 1.30
CA VAL A 35 1.61 -2.81 2.29
C VAL A 35 2.84 -2.12 1.73
N GLY A 36 2.94 -0.81 1.95
CA GLY A 36 4.06 0.00 1.50
C GLY A 36 4.44 1.03 2.55
N ILE A 37 5.74 1.22 2.75
CA ILE A 37 6.30 2.17 3.72
C ILE A 37 7.26 3.10 2.99
N ASP A 38 7.08 4.40 3.17
CA ASP A 38 7.94 5.44 2.62
C ASP A 38 7.76 6.78 3.35
N PRO A 39 8.80 7.63 3.46
CA PRO A 39 8.68 9.04 3.87
C PRO A 39 7.66 9.84 3.08
N ASN A 40 7.45 9.50 1.80
CA ASN A 40 6.43 10.09 0.96
C ASN A 40 5.18 9.20 0.92
N THR A 41 4.03 9.72 1.34
CA THR A 41 2.73 9.02 1.36
C THR A 41 2.33 8.47 -0.02
N THR A 42 2.60 9.22 -1.09
CA THR A 42 2.32 8.78 -2.47
C THR A 42 3.20 7.58 -2.83
N THR A 43 4.49 7.62 -2.51
CA THR A 43 5.41 6.50 -2.73
C THR A 43 5.03 5.29 -1.87
N ALA A 44 4.62 5.49 -0.62
CA ALA A 44 4.14 4.42 0.26
C ALA A 44 2.93 3.72 -0.36
N SER A 45 1.97 4.48 -0.88
CA SER A 45 0.79 3.96 -1.57
C SER A 45 1.14 3.16 -2.84
N LEU A 46 2.08 3.65 -3.66
CA LEU A 46 2.57 2.92 -4.84
C LEU A 46 3.26 1.60 -4.46
N LYS A 47 4.08 1.60 -3.40
CA LYS A 47 4.71 0.39 -2.88
C LYS A 47 3.67 -0.63 -2.39
N ALA A 48 2.59 -0.18 -1.76
CA ALA A 48 1.49 -1.04 -1.35
C ALA A 48 0.79 -1.70 -2.53
N ILE A 49 0.55 -0.96 -3.63
CA ILE A 49 0.01 -1.53 -4.87
C ILE A 49 0.94 -2.62 -5.42
N VAL A 50 2.24 -2.34 -5.54
CA VAL A 50 3.24 -3.31 -6.02
C VAL A 50 3.28 -4.55 -5.12
N SER A 51 3.16 -4.37 -3.80
CA SER A 51 3.08 -5.47 -2.84
C SER A 51 1.87 -6.37 -3.08
N ALA A 52 0.68 -5.80 -3.34
CA ALA A 52 -0.52 -6.57 -3.67
C ALA A 52 -0.37 -7.34 -4.99
N ILE A 53 0.20 -6.69 -6.03
CA ILE A 53 0.45 -7.33 -7.33
C ILE A 53 1.42 -8.51 -7.19
N ASN A 54 2.53 -8.33 -6.47
CA ASN A 54 3.50 -9.40 -6.25
C ASN A 54 2.89 -10.59 -5.48
N ARG A 55 1.90 -10.34 -4.63
CA ARG A 55 1.14 -11.39 -3.94
C ARG A 55 0.19 -12.14 -4.88
N ALA A 56 -0.42 -11.45 -5.84
CA ALA A 56 -1.29 -12.07 -6.83
C ALA A 56 -0.55 -12.93 -7.86
N ILE A 57 0.74 -12.63 -8.13
CA ILE A 57 1.57 -13.37 -9.09
C ILE A 57 2.21 -14.64 -8.46
N ARG A 58 2.22 -14.74 -7.13
CA ARG A 58 2.90 -15.82 -6.40
C ARG A 58 2.02 -17.06 -6.22
#